data_AF-A0A1G3G525-F1
#
_entry.id   AF-A0A1G3G525-F1
#
_cell.length_a   1.000
_cell.length_b   1.000
_cell.length_c   1.000
_cell.angle_alpha   90.00
_cell.angle_beta   90.00
_cell.angle_gamma   90.00
#
_symmetry.space_group_name_H-M   'P 1'
#
loop_
_entity.id
_entity.type
_entity.pdbx_description
1 polymer ?
#
loop_
_entity_poly.entity_id
_entity_poly.type
_entity_poly.pdbx_seq_one_letter_code
_entity_poly.pdbx_strand_id
1 'polypeptide(L)'
;MALQDFFVAGPYDDGDPVTGHYYETASPDPDRAQVWGYTGALSYAPGDSLTLHAMASAEKAQLRIVRDGLVPETVLVTEIKTAFAPTPAACSVQGCDWPECFRLILPDWKSGVYIVTLTIDGHQSEHMFILRAGAAKPRAKVLMLLATGTWCAYNDWGGSNHYQGITGASGGDFAPHVSLLRPWAKGFVRWPDDAPRIPYASPLLSKPRYPHMDYARAKGISKKYASSGWAAFERPFALWCEGQGIDLDYTTQHDLHRDPCALDGYDRVLIVGHDEYWTWEMRDHLEAWVDKGGRLARFAGNFFWQTRLSDDLLTQTCFKTTAETADPMAGSNRLTSYWDHPAVGRPAVATLGLTGSAGVYAGWSRCAAHGSGGFAIYRPDHWSMRESGLGYGDVLGAAAKIFGYEVDGIDYTMTHGLPFAAEGTGLQGDLTIVGLSPATTLSHSTGPQDRDRFIGAEDAEDLALRLYGGVTPEAVGRASRGNGCMAEYRRGAGAVFNAGSCEWVAGLITRDATVERVTRTILTGDWQ
;
A
#
# COMPACT_ATOMS: atom_id res chain seq x y z
N MET A 1 -17.38 -22.99 -0.67
CA MET A 1 -17.22 -22.87 0.79
C MET A 1 -18.20 -21.81 1.26
N ALA A 2 -18.97 -22.03 2.33
CA ALA A 2 -19.85 -20.98 2.85
C ALA A 2 -19.00 -19.83 3.41
N LEU A 3 -19.42 -18.58 3.18
CA LEU A 3 -18.78 -17.42 3.78
C LEU A 3 -18.94 -17.48 5.30
N GLN A 4 -17.89 -17.11 6.03
CA GLN A 4 -17.83 -17.19 7.49
C GLN A 4 -18.06 -15.82 8.12
N ASP A 5 -18.51 -15.82 9.37
CA ASP A 5 -18.67 -14.64 10.20
C ASP A 5 -19.54 -13.55 9.52
N PHE A 6 -18.98 -12.36 9.35
CA PHE A 6 -19.65 -11.16 8.83
C PHE A 6 -19.38 -10.93 7.35
N PHE A 7 -18.83 -11.92 6.65
CA PHE A 7 -18.65 -11.86 5.21
C PHE A 7 -19.93 -12.23 4.46
N VAL A 8 -20.31 -11.38 3.52
CA VAL A 8 -21.48 -11.56 2.66
C VAL A 8 -21.07 -11.60 1.19
N ALA A 9 -21.87 -12.31 0.40
CA ALA A 9 -21.71 -12.36 -1.05
C ALA A 9 -22.20 -11.04 -1.65
N GLY A 10 -21.38 -10.41 -2.48
CA GLY A 10 -21.81 -9.30 -3.32
C GLY A 10 -22.66 -9.77 -4.49
N PRO A 11 -23.25 -8.84 -5.27
CA PRO A 11 -24.17 -9.18 -6.37
C PRO A 11 -23.55 -10.05 -7.46
N TYR A 12 -22.22 -10.03 -7.60
CA TYR A 12 -21.44 -10.76 -8.60
C TYR A 12 -20.53 -11.82 -7.99
N ASP A 13 -20.83 -12.30 -6.78
CA ASP A 13 -20.09 -13.43 -6.22
C ASP A 13 -20.44 -14.73 -6.95
N ASP A 14 -19.47 -15.33 -7.61
CA ASP A 14 -19.58 -16.58 -8.37
C ASP A 14 -19.06 -17.79 -7.59
N GLY A 15 -18.60 -17.61 -6.34
CA GLY A 15 -17.97 -18.68 -5.57
C GLY A 15 -16.45 -18.76 -5.73
N ASP A 16 -15.86 -18.06 -6.70
CA ASP A 16 -14.43 -18.08 -6.98
C ASP A 16 -13.66 -17.11 -6.06
N PRO A 17 -12.59 -17.54 -5.39
CA PRO A 17 -11.82 -16.70 -4.48
C PRO A 17 -11.14 -15.51 -5.17
N VAL A 18 -10.87 -15.62 -6.46
CA VAL A 18 -10.18 -14.61 -7.26
C VAL A 18 -11.22 -13.65 -7.86
N THR A 19 -12.16 -14.16 -8.65
CA THR A 19 -13.10 -13.32 -9.42
C THR A 19 -14.34 -12.90 -8.62
N GLY A 20 -14.84 -13.74 -7.71
CA GLY A 20 -16.06 -13.46 -6.96
C GLY A 20 -15.94 -12.28 -5.99
N HIS A 21 -16.96 -11.43 -5.91
CA HIS A 21 -16.99 -10.28 -5.01
C HIS A 21 -17.67 -10.64 -3.67
N TYR A 22 -16.90 -10.67 -2.58
CA TYR A 22 -17.40 -10.87 -1.21
C TYR A 22 -16.71 -9.86 -0.29
N TYR A 23 -17.39 -9.45 0.79
CA TYR A 23 -16.89 -8.39 1.67
C TYR A 23 -17.42 -8.52 3.09
N GLU A 24 -16.71 -7.89 4.03
CA GLU A 24 -17.10 -7.79 5.43
C GLU A 24 -18.06 -6.61 5.65
N THR A 25 -19.10 -6.80 6.45
CA THR A 25 -20.02 -5.73 6.83
C THR A 25 -20.74 -6.05 8.13
N ALA A 26 -21.24 -5.02 8.81
CA ALA A 26 -22.11 -5.20 9.97
C ALA A 26 -23.43 -5.88 9.56
N SER A 27 -23.98 -6.72 10.43
CA SER A 27 -25.25 -7.39 10.19
C SER A 27 -26.42 -6.44 10.46
N PRO A 28 -27.48 -6.44 9.62
CA PRO A 28 -28.67 -5.63 9.87
C PRO A 28 -29.53 -6.18 11.02
N ASP A 29 -29.23 -7.38 11.53
CA ASP A 29 -29.93 -8.00 12.65
C ASP A 29 -29.41 -7.44 13.99
N PRO A 30 -30.23 -6.71 14.76
CA PRO A 30 -29.81 -6.15 16.05
C PRO A 30 -29.57 -7.21 17.12
N ASP A 31 -30.16 -8.40 16.99
CA ASP A 31 -30.04 -9.47 17.98
C ASP A 31 -28.76 -10.31 17.77
N ARG A 32 -28.14 -10.22 16.59
CA ARG A 32 -26.86 -10.86 16.32
C ARG A 32 -25.75 -10.15 17.07
N ALA A 33 -25.03 -10.87 17.93
CA ALA A 33 -23.87 -10.38 18.66
C ALA A 33 -22.85 -9.74 17.71
N GLN A 34 -22.71 -8.42 17.77
CA GLN A 34 -21.76 -7.66 16.97
C GLN A 34 -21.37 -6.33 17.62
N VAL A 35 -20.17 -5.87 17.29
CA VAL A 35 -19.66 -4.55 17.65
C VAL A 35 -18.67 -4.11 16.60
N TRP A 36 -18.78 -2.86 16.15
CA TRP A 36 -17.94 -2.27 15.12
C TRP A 36 -17.67 -0.81 15.46
N GLY A 37 -16.54 -0.29 15.02
CA GLY A 37 -16.25 1.13 15.18
C GLY A 37 -15.10 1.63 14.33
N TYR A 38 -15.02 2.95 14.22
CA TYR A 38 -13.99 3.68 13.51
C TYR A 38 -13.77 5.04 14.16
N THR A 39 -12.59 5.61 13.96
CA THR A 39 -12.25 6.95 14.43
C THR A 39 -12.65 8.02 13.42
N GLY A 40 -12.99 9.22 13.89
CA GLY A 40 -13.40 10.33 13.02
C GLY A 40 -12.31 10.88 12.09
N ALA A 41 -11.05 10.56 12.37
CA ALA A 41 -9.88 10.80 11.53
C ALA A 41 -8.88 9.63 11.66
N LEU A 42 -7.97 9.52 10.70
CA LEU A 42 -6.90 8.52 10.70
C LEU A 42 -5.73 8.87 11.61
N SER A 43 -5.40 10.16 11.70
CA SER A 43 -4.19 10.65 12.34
C SER A 43 -4.49 11.82 13.26
N TYR A 44 -3.77 11.86 14.37
CA TYR A 44 -3.92 12.84 15.43
C TYR A 44 -2.55 13.28 15.96
N ALA A 45 -2.47 14.51 16.46
CA ALA A 45 -1.38 14.98 17.32
C ALA A 45 -1.78 14.91 18.81
N PRO A 46 -0.81 14.90 19.73
CA PRO A 46 -1.09 15.15 21.15
C PRO A 46 -1.90 16.44 21.35
N GLY A 47 -2.95 16.36 22.15
CA GLY A 47 -3.91 17.44 22.38
C GLY A 47 -5.11 17.45 21.43
N ASP A 48 -5.07 16.71 20.32
CA ASP A 48 -6.23 16.57 19.44
C ASP A 48 -7.35 15.76 20.13
N SER A 49 -8.59 16.03 19.72
CA SER A 49 -9.78 15.29 20.16
C SER A 49 -9.99 14.07 19.27
N LEU A 50 -9.65 12.88 19.76
CA LEU A 50 -10.05 11.62 19.15
C LEU A 50 -11.53 11.39 19.38
N THR A 51 -12.28 11.16 18.30
CA THR A 51 -13.68 10.76 18.32
C THR A 51 -13.81 9.32 17.82
N LEU A 52 -14.50 8.48 18.58
CA LEU A 52 -14.80 7.09 18.21
C LEU A 52 -16.30 6.95 17.94
N HIS A 53 -16.62 6.54 16.71
CA HIS A 53 -17.95 6.17 16.28
C HIS A 53 -18.10 4.65 16.36
N ALA A 54 -19.22 4.17 16.87
CA ALA A 54 -19.44 2.73 17.01
C ALA A 54 -20.90 2.35 16.94
N MET A 55 -21.14 1.10 16.57
CA MET A 55 -22.43 0.43 16.73
C MET A 55 -22.21 -0.92 17.42
N ALA A 56 -23.18 -1.37 18.21
CA ALA A 56 -23.14 -2.69 18.83
C ALA A 56 -24.54 -3.23 19.09
N SER A 57 -24.68 -4.56 19.14
CA SER A 57 -25.90 -5.23 19.61
C SER A 57 -26.09 -5.11 21.13
N ALA A 58 -25.03 -4.76 21.88
CA ALA A 58 -25.06 -4.58 23.33
C ALA A 58 -25.07 -3.09 23.74
N GLU A 59 -25.67 -2.77 24.89
CA GLU A 59 -25.69 -1.40 25.44
C GLU A 59 -24.31 -0.87 25.88
N LYS A 60 -23.35 -1.79 26.04
CA LYS A 60 -22.01 -1.51 26.50
C LYS A 60 -21.00 -2.37 25.75
N ALA A 61 -19.84 -1.78 25.45
CA ALA A 61 -18.69 -2.49 24.92
C ALA A 61 -17.44 -2.15 25.73
N GLN A 62 -16.53 -3.11 25.86
CA GLN A 62 -15.18 -2.83 26.33
C GLN A 62 -14.41 -2.15 25.18
N LEU A 63 -13.79 -1.01 25.48
CA LEU A 63 -12.84 -0.32 24.64
C LEU A 63 -11.44 -0.53 25.20
N ARG A 64 -10.54 -1.08 24.39
CA ARG A 64 -9.11 -1.17 24.69
C ARG A 64 -8.31 -0.48 23.60
N ILE A 65 -7.37 0.39 24.00
CA ILE A 65 -6.42 1.04 23.08
C ILE A 65 -5.01 0.57 23.42
N VAL A 66 -4.30 0.07 22.42
CA VAL A 66 -2.94 -0.46 22.54
C VAL A 66 -2.03 0.22 21.52
N ARG A 67 -0.91 0.80 21.96
CA ARG A 67 0.18 1.16 21.04
C ARG A 67 0.79 -0.14 20.52
N ASP A 68 0.69 -0.38 19.22
CA ASP A 68 1.30 -1.54 18.60
C ASP A 68 2.83 -1.34 18.49
N GLY A 69 3.57 -2.43 18.51
CA GLY A 69 5.03 -2.45 18.56
C GLY A 69 5.57 -3.81 19.00
N LEU A 70 6.89 -3.93 19.11
CA LEU A 70 7.58 -5.15 19.53
C LEU A 70 7.15 -5.57 20.94
N VAL A 71 6.93 -4.57 21.80
CA VAL A 71 6.28 -4.73 23.10
C VAL A 71 5.02 -3.86 23.09
N PRO A 72 3.83 -4.43 22.82
CA PRO A 72 2.59 -3.67 22.79
C PRO A 72 2.27 -3.05 24.17
N GLU A 73 1.86 -1.79 24.17
CA GLU A 73 1.55 -1.04 25.40
C GLU A 73 0.06 -0.73 25.46
N THR A 74 -0.64 -1.27 26.46
CA THR A 74 -2.05 -0.91 26.69
C THR A 74 -2.11 0.46 27.37
N VAL A 75 -2.65 1.45 26.68
CA VAL A 75 -2.73 2.84 27.16
C VAL A 75 -4.11 3.22 27.69
N LEU A 76 -5.16 2.47 27.31
CA LEU A 76 -6.52 2.67 27.79
C LEU A 76 -7.28 1.34 27.84
N VAL A 77 -8.01 1.13 28.93
CA VAL A 77 -9.08 0.12 29.03
C VAL A 77 -10.25 0.80 29.72
N THR A 78 -11.42 0.83 29.08
CA THR A 78 -12.64 1.39 29.65
C THR A 78 -13.88 0.67 29.10
N GLU A 79 -15.02 0.92 29.69
CA GLU A 79 -16.33 0.58 29.12
C GLU A 79 -16.92 1.84 28.46
N ILE A 80 -17.54 1.67 27.29
CA ILE A 80 -18.24 2.73 26.57
C ILE A 80 -19.71 2.34 26.37
N LYS A 81 -20.59 3.34 26.34
CA LYS A 81 -21.99 3.12 25.98
C LYS A 81 -22.09 2.95 24.47
N THR A 82 -22.81 1.93 24.05
CA THR A 82 -23.06 1.62 22.65
C THR A 82 -24.54 1.37 22.44
N ALA A 83 -24.97 1.45 21.19
CA ALA A 83 -26.31 1.07 20.78
C ALA A 83 -26.25 0.52 19.37
N PHE A 84 -27.28 -0.21 18.97
CA PHE A 84 -27.42 -0.64 17.60
C PHE A 84 -27.72 0.59 16.73
N ALA A 85 -27.00 0.71 15.61
CA ALA A 85 -27.26 1.68 14.57
C ALA A 85 -27.23 0.97 13.21
N PRO A 86 -28.21 1.24 12.33
CA PRO A 86 -28.22 0.64 11.00
C PRO A 86 -27.01 1.09 10.20
N THR A 87 -26.44 0.18 9.41
CA THR A 87 -25.32 0.49 8.51
C THR A 87 -25.87 0.80 7.12
N PRO A 88 -25.64 2.01 6.56
CA PRO A 88 -26.07 2.33 5.21
C PRO A 88 -25.47 1.40 4.15
N ALA A 89 -26.25 1.04 3.13
CA ALA A 89 -25.75 0.22 2.03
C ALA A 89 -24.56 0.87 1.29
N ALA A 90 -24.52 2.20 1.23
CA ALA A 90 -23.45 2.97 0.60
C ALA A 90 -22.33 3.38 1.59
N CYS A 91 -22.19 2.71 2.75
CA CYS A 91 -21.24 3.11 3.79
C CYS A 91 -19.77 3.12 3.34
N SER A 92 -19.41 2.30 2.35
CA SER A 92 -18.07 2.32 1.72
C SER A 92 -17.75 3.63 1.02
N VAL A 93 -18.78 4.37 0.57
CA VAL A 93 -18.68 5.63 -0.17
C VAL A 93 -19.02 6.84 0.70
N GLN A 94 -20.03 6.73 1.56
CA GLN A 94 -20.59 7.84 2.33
C GLN A 94 -20.22 7.82 3.82
N GLY A 95 -19.65 6.72 4.30
CA GLY A 95 -19.43 6.47 5.73
C GLY A 95 -20.61 5.74 6.38
N CYS A 96 -20.37 5.19 7.57
CA CYS A 96 -21.35 4.37 8.27
C CYS A 96 -22.40 5.17 9.05
N ASP A 97 -22.16 6.48 9.27
CA ASP A 97 -23.03 7.38 10.04
C ASP A 97 -23.38 6.84 11.44
N TRP A 98 -22.44 6.14 12.08
CA TRP A 98 -22.64 5.62 13.43
C TRP A 98 -22.46 6.73 14.49
N PRO A 99 -23.18 6.64 15.62
CA PRO A 99 -23.10 7.65 16.66
C PRO A 99 -21.70 7.72 17.27
N GLU A 100 -21.31 8.92 17.71
CA GLU A 100 -20.17 9.10 18.59
C GLU A 100 -20.47 8.40 19.93
N CYS A 101 -19.63 7.42 20.29
CA CYS A 101 -19.76 6.66 21.54
C CYS A 101 -18.69 7.04 22.57
N PHE A 102 -17.59 7.63 22.12
CA PHE A 102 -16.47 7.99 22.99
C PHE A 102 -15.62 9.13 22.39
N ARG A 103 -15.09 9.96 23.29
CA ARG A 103 -14.18 11.06 22.95
C ARG A 103 -13.04 11.13 23.95
N LEU A 104 -11.83 11.36 23.46
CA LEU A 104 -10.62 11.50 24.26
C LEU A 104 -9.75 12.63 23.73
N ILE A 105 -9.35 13.55 24.60
CA ILE A 105 -8.23 14.45 24.31
C ILE A 105 -6.95 13.64 24.46
N LEU A 106 -6.22 13.48 23.36
CA LEU A 106 -5.07 12.59 23.34
C LEU A 106 -3.93 13.15 24.20
N PRO A 107 -3.45 12.39 25.19
CA PRO A 107 -2.24 12.73 25.92
C PRO A 107 -1.02 12.70 24.98
N ASP A 108 0.12 13.14 25.50
CA ASP A 108 1.41 13.04 24.81
C ASP A 108 2.00 11.62 24.89
N TRP A 109 1.24 10.63 24.42
CA TRP A 109 1.71 9.26 24.27
C TRP A 109 2.80 9.18 23.18
N LYS A 110 3.55 8.07 23.15
CA LYS A 110 4.61 7.85 22.15
C LYS A 110 4.01 7.81 20.73
N SER A 111 4.69 8.39 19.74
CA SER A 111 4.25 8.26 18.35
C SER A 111 4.15 6.77 17.95
N GLY A 112 3.15 6.44 17.14
CA GLY A 112 2.89 5.06 16.77
C GLY A 112 1.53 4.84 16.14
N VAL A 113 1.31 3.59 15.74
CA VAL A 113 0.00 3.07 15.37
C VAL A 113 -0.66 2.50 16.62
N TYR A 114 -1.90 2.91 16.88
CA TYR A 114 -2.69 2.50 18.03
C TYR A 114 -3.86 1.66 17.56
N ILE A 115 -3.95 0.43 18.05
CA ILE A 115 -5.04 -0.48 17.78
C ILE A 115 -6.16 -0.22 18.78
N VAL A 116 -7.35 0.04 18.26
CA VAL A 116 -8.60 0.15 19.00
C VAL A 116 -9.31 -1.19 18.91
N THR A 117 -9.48 -1.89 20.03
CA THR A 117 -10.27 -3.10 20.11
C THR A 117 -11.59 -2.79 20.81
N LEU A 118 -12.71 -3.16 20.16
CA LEU A 118 -14.05 -3.12 20.73
C LEU A 118 -14.54 -4.54 20.96
N THR A 119 -14.96 -4.85 22.18
CA THR A 119 -15.39 -6.20 22.58
C THR A 119 -16.73 -6.16 23.27
N ILE A 120 -17.62 -7.08 22.87
CA ILE A 120 -18.83 -7.46 23.59
C ILE A 120 -18.83 -8.97 23.79
N ASP A 121 -19.83 -9.52 24.47
CA ASP A 121 -20.02 -10.97 24.49
C ASP A 121 -20.33 -11.49 23.08
N GLY A 122 -19.62 -12.54 22.65
CA GLY A 122 -19.78 -13.16 21.33
C GLY A 122 -19.14 -12.45 20.13
N HIS A 123 -18.60 -11.22 20.26
CA HIS A 123 -17.94 -10.54 19.13
C HIS A 123 -16.87 -9.52 19.54
N GLN A 124 -15.84 -9.38 18.69
CA GLN A 124 -14.81 -8.37 18.79
C GLN A 124 -14.45 -7.83 17.41
N SER A 125 -14.22 -6.52 17.30
CA SER A 125 -13.65 -5.88 16.10
C SER A 125 -12.46 -5.01 16.45
N GLU A 126 -11.66 -4.69 15.43
CA GLU A 126 -10.48 -3.85 15.55
C GLU A 126 -10.50 -2.71 14.54
N HIS A 127 -10.00 -1.56 14.99
CA HIS A 127 -9.70 -0.39 14.18
C HIS A 127 -8.30 0.11 14.54
N MET A 128 -7.79 1.11 13.82
CA MET A 128 -6.51 1.73 14.16
C MET A 128 -6.50 3.22 13.86
N PHE A 129 -5.73 3.97 14.65
CA PHE A 129 -5.39 5.36 14.39
C PHE A 129 -3.90 5.59 14.58
N ILE A 130 -3.40 6.71 14.05
CA ILE A 130 -2.01 7.12 14.12
C ILE A 130 -1.91 8.28 15.11
N LEU A 131 -0.94 8.18 16.03
CA LEU A 131 -0.52 9.32 16.85
C LEU A 131 0.84 9.82 16.36
N ARG A 132 0.87 11.07 15.92
CA ARG A 132 2.08 11.79 15.50
C ARG A 132 2.94 12.15 16.70
N ALA A 133 4.21 12.46 16.46
CA ALA A 133 5.06 13.07 17.49
C ALA A 133 4.51 14.42 17.95
N GLY A 134 4.74 14.78 19.22
CA GLY A 134 4.32 16.08 19.76
C GLY A 134 5.07 17.26 19.14
N ALA A 135 4.42 18.43 19.12
CA ALA A 135 4.88 19.64 18.41
C ALA A 135 6.24 20.21 18.86
N ALA A 136 6.82 19.75 19.97
CA ALA A 136 8.02 20.33 20.56
C ALA A 136 9.33 19.89 19.87
N LYS A 137 9.37 18.72 19.20
CA LYS A 137 10.45 18.23 18.29
C LYS A 137 10.21 16.77 17.90
N PRO A 138 10.74 16.31 16.74
CA PRO A 138 10.92 14.90 16.44
C PRO A 138 11.52 14.14 17.62
N ARG A 139 10.93 12.99 17.97
CA ARG A 139 11.46 12.10 19.02
C ARG A 139 12.37 11.03 18.41
N ALA A 140 12.23 10.77 17.11
CA ALA A 140 13.06 9.87 16.32
C ALA A 140 13.80 10.62 15.20
N LYS A 141 14.85 9.98 14.66
CA LYS A 141 15.57 10.47 13.47
C LYS A 141 14.91 10.08 12.14
N VAL A 142 14.07 9.05 12.17
CA VAL A 142 13.40 8.49 11.00
C VAL A 142 11.90 8.62 11.18
N LEU A 143 11.24 9.21 10.19
CA LEU A 143 9.79 9.30 10.11
C LEU A 143 9.25 8.23 9.17
N MET A 144 8.40 7.32 9.66
CA MET A 144 7.65 6.42 8.80
C MET A 144 6.40 7.12 8.27
N LEU A 145 6.34 7.30 6.96
CA LEU A 145 5.17 7.80 6.23
C LEU A 145 4.31 6.61 5.80
N LEU A 146 3.14 6.48 6.43
CA LEU A 146 2.23 5.36 6.21
C LEU A 146 1.42 5.51 4.92
N ALA A 147 1.27 4.42 4.17
CA ALA A 147 0.63 4.38 2.85
C ALA A 147 -0.92 4.41 2.93
N THR A 148 -1.45 5.33 3.75
CA THR A 148 -2.87 5.41 4.07
C THR A 148 -3.79 5.62 2.87
N GLY A 149 -3.33 6.25 1.78
CA GLY A 149 -4.10 6.36 0.55
C GLY A 149 -4.36 5.00 -0.10
N THR A 150 -3.34 4.12 -0.11
CA THR A 150 -3.48 2.72 -0.54
C THR A 150 -4.35 1.93 0.43
N TRP A 151 -4.25 2.18 1.74
CA TRP A 151 -5.14 1.52 2.71
C TRP A 151 -6.60 1.84 2.41
N CYS A 152 -6.92 3.09 2.10
CA CYS A 152 -8.28 3.53 1.76
C CYS A 152 -8.76 2.95 0.43
N ALA A 153 -7.87 2.94 -0.57
CA ALA A 153 -8.16 2.43 -1.91
C ALA A 153 -8.50 0.93 -1.94
N TYR A 154 -7.92 0.16 -1.02
CA TYR A 154 -8.06 -1.29 -0.94
C TYR A 154 -9.08 -1.75 0.11
N ASN A 155 -9.43 -0.92 1.10
CA ASN A 155 -10.38 -1.29 2.14
C ASN A 155 -11.76 -1.63 1.54
N ASP A 156 -12.11 -2.91 1.58
CA ASP A 156 -13.35 -3.47 1.03
C ASP A 156 -14.46 -3.62 2.09
N TRP A 157 -14.24 -3.16 3.33
CA TRP A 157 -15.30 -3.15 4.35
C TRP A 157 -16.48 -2.30 3.86
N GLY A 158 -17.69 -2.86 3.96
CA GLY A 158 -18.91 -2.24 3.42
C GLY A 158 -19.04 -2.35 1.90
N GLY A 159 -18.23 -3.19 1.26
CA GLY A 159 -18.48 -3.76 -0.06
C GLY A 159 -18.06 -2.96 -1.27
N SER A 160 -17.38 -1.83 -1.13
CA SER A 160 -16.74 -1.17 -2.29
C SER A 160 -15.37 -0.59 -1.95
N ASN A 161 -14.49 -0.61 -2.93
CA ASN A 161 -13.17 0.00 -2.94
C ASN A 161 -12.82 0.44 -4.39
N HIS A 162 -11.57 0.85 -4.66
CA HIS A 162 -11.15 1.28 -6.01
C HIS A 162 -10.88 0.12 -7.00
N TYR A 163 -11.27 -1.12 -6.69
CA TYR A 163 -11.07 -2.29 -7.56
C TYR A 163 -12.34 -3.11 -7.75
N GLN A 164 -13.19 -3.21 -6.73
CA GLN A 164 -14.42 -4.00 -6.72
C GLN A 164 -15.48 -3.23 -5.95
N GLY A 165 -16.75 -3.44 -6.28
CA GLY A 165 -17.80 -2.73 -5.58
C GLY A 165 -19.20 -3.21 -5.83
N ILE A 166 -20.12 -2.49 -5.20
CA ILE A 166 -21.57 -2.61 -5.34
C ILE A 166 -22.18 -1.32 -5.91
N THR A 167 -21.39 -0.57 -6.67
CA THR A 167 -21.77 0.74 -7.20
C THR A 167 -22.12 0.68 -8.69
N GLY A 168 -22.44 1.84 -9.27
CA GLY A 168 -22.79 1.96 -10.68
C GLY A 168 -24.20 1.45 -10.99
N ALA A 169 -24.61 1.59 -12.25
CA ALA A 169 -25.96 1.22 -12.70
C ALA A 169 -26.23 -0.29 -12.63
N SER A 170 -25.17 -1.09 -12.73
CA SER A 170 -25.17 -2.55 -12.64
C SER A 170 -25.19 -3.04 -11.19
N GLY A 171 -24.72 -2.23 -10.24
CA GLY A 171 -24.49 -2.63 -8.85
C GLY A 171 -23.24 -3.50 -8.67
N GLY A 172 -22.27 -3.43 -9.59
CA GLY A 172 -21.03 -4.23 -9.58
C GLY A 172 -19.76 -3.44 -9.84
N ASP A 173 -19.88 -2.14 -10.05
CA ASP A 173 -18.75 -1.30 -10.41
C ASP A 173 -17.96 -0.94 -9.15
N PHE A 174 -16.64 -0.79 -9.29
CA PHE A 174 -15.79 -0.24 -8.23
C PHE A 174 -16.23 1.18 -7.87
N ALA A 175 -15.90 1.64 -6.66
CA ALA A 175 -16.26 2.98 -6.22
C ALA A 175 -15.15 4.00 -6.58
N PRO A 176 -15.43 5.05 -7.37
CA PRO A 176 -14.47 6.14 -7.58
C PRO A 176 -14.24 6.97 -6.33
N HIS A 177 -15.20 6.97 -5.39
CA HIS A 177 -15.11 7.68 -4.11
C HIS A 177 -15.18 6.67 -2.97
N VAL A 178 -14.28 6.77 -2.00
CA VAL A 178 -14.28 5.92 -0.81
C VAL A 178 -14.18 6.76 0.45
N SER A 179 -14.94 6.38 1.49
CA SER A 179 -14.97 7.08 2.77
C SER A 179 -13.96 6.52 3.76
N LEU A 180 -13.40 7.41 4.59
CA LEU A 180 -12.66 7.07 5.80
C LEU A 180 -13.55 6.69 6.98
N LEU A 181 -14.82 7.08 6.97
CA LEU A 181 -15.75 6.92 8.10
C LEU A 181 -16.35 5.51 8.12
N ARG A 182 -15.48 4.51 8.12
CA ARG A 182 -15.83 3.08 8.15
C ARG A 182 -14.72 2.26 8.80
N PRO A 183 -15.03 1.07 9.34
CA PRO A 183 -14.03 0.15 9.83
C PRO A 183 -13.00 -0.27 8.76
N TRP A 184 -11.86 -0.76 9.22
CA TRP A 184 -10.93 -1.51 8.38
C TRP A 184 -11.36 -2.96 8.25
N ALA A 185 -11.33 -3.48 7.02
CA ALA A 185 -11.61 -4.89 6.80
C ALA A 185 -10.60 -5.79 7.51
N LYS A 186 -11.08 -6.93 8.01
CA LYS A 186 -10.26 -7.94 8.70
C LYS A 186 -9.06 -8.33 7.83
N GLY A 187 -7.87 -8.19 8.41
CA GLY A 187 -6.58 -8.38 7.74
C GLY A 187 -5.74 -7.11 7.58
N PHE A 188 -6.35 -5.91 7.63
CA PHE A 188 -5.62 -4.64 7.50
C PHE A 188 -4.87 -4.24 8.78
N VAL A 189 -5.48 -4.50 9.94
CA VAL A 189 -4.93 -4.14 11.26
C VAL A 189 -4.01 -5.24 11.80
N ARG A 190 -4.36 -6.51 11.59
CA ARG A 190 -3.57 -7.68 12.01
C ARG A 190 -3.41 -8.70 10.90
N TRP A 191 -2.20 -9.24 10.81
CA TRP A 191 -1.86 -10.33 9.91
C TRP A 191 -2.30 -11.66 10.53
N PRO A 192 -3.04 -12.53 9.82
CA PRO A 192 -3.34 -13.86 10.31
C PRO A 192 -2.10 -14.77 10.28
N ASP A 193 -1.87 -15.56 11.33
CA ASP A 193 -0.60 -16.27 11.58
C ASP A 193 -0.12 -17.17 10.43
N ASP A 194 -1.03 -17.90 9.76
CA ASP A 194 -0.73 -18.83 8.66
C ASP A 194 -1.06 -18.26 7.28
N ALA A 195 -1.35 -16.96 7.18
CA ALA A 195 -1.77 -16.35 5.94
C ALA A 195 -0.62 -16.22 4.93
N PRO A 196 -0.78 -16.69 3.68
CA PRO A 196 0.27 -16.61 2.67
C PRO A 196 0.39 -15.19 2.09
N ARG A 197 1.63 -14.80 1.76
CA ARG A 197 1.89 -13.57 1.00
C ARG A 197 1.57 -13.74 -0.49
N ILE A 198 1.54 -12.64 -1.23
CA ILE A 198 1.16 -12.64 -2.65
C ILE A 198 2.14 -13.43 -3.53
N PRO A 199 3.47 -13.32 -3.39
CA PRO A 199 4.40 -14.01 -4.29
C PRO A 199 4.26 -15.53 -4.28
N TYR A 200 3.78 -16.09 -5.38
CA TYR A 200 3.58 -17.52 -5.56
C TYR A 200 3.73 -17.93 -7.02
N ALA A 201 4.50 -18.99 -7.26
CA ALA A 201 4.77 -19.52 -8.58
C ALA A 201 4.05 -20.86 -8.75
N SER A 202 2.90 -20.87 -9.45
CA SER A 202 2.25 -22.12 -9.84
C SER A 202 3.18 -22.95 -10.75
N PRO A 203 3.17 -24.30 -10.66
CA PRO A 203 3.93 -25.15 -11.57
C PRO A 203 3.72 -24.75 -13.04
N LEU A 204 4.76 -24.85 -13.87
CA LEU A 204 4.65 -24.58 -15.31
C LEU A 204 3.55 -25.44 -15.95
N LEU A 205 2.93 -24.93 -17.02
CA LEU A 205 1.86 -25.61 -17.76
C LEU A 205 0.60 -25.94 -16.93
N SER A 206 0.36 -25.19 -15.84
CA SER A 206 -0.84 -25.30 -15.01
C SER A 206 -1.56 -23.96 -14.86
N LYS A 207 -2.84 -23.98 -14.50
CA LYS A 207 -3.60 -22.76 -14.19
C LYS A 207 -2.93 -22.01 -13.02
N PRO A 208 -2.71 -20.69 -13.14
CA PRO A 208 -2.22 -19.87 -12.04
C PRO A 208 -3.14 -19.95 -10.82
N ARG A 209 -2.54 -19.91 -9.62
CA ARG A 209 -3.25 -19.96 -8.34
C ARG A 209 -2.87 -18.77 -7.49
N TYR A 210 -3.79 -18.39 -6.61
CA TYR A 210 -3.68 -17.22 -5.76
C TYR A 210 -3.90 -17.63 -4.30
N PRO A 211 -2.89 -18.25 -3.65
CA PRO A 211 -3.07 -18.82 -2.32
C PRO A 211 -3.59 -17.83 -1.28
N HIS A 212 -3.22 -16.56 -1.38
CA HIS A 212 -3.73 -15.51 -0.49
C HIS A 212 -5.22 -15.26 -0.68
N MET A 213 -5.75 -15.27 -1.90
CA MET A 213 -7.19 -15.10 -2.15
C MET A 213 -7.98 -16.37 -1.78
N ASP A 214 -7.42 -17.55 -2.06
CA ASP A 214 -7.97 -18.84 -1.62
C ASP A 214 -8.10 -18.87 -0.09
N TYR A 215 -7.03 -18.47 0.61
CA TYR A 215 -7.00 -18.33 2.06
C TYR A 215 -8.03 -17.33 2.56
N ALA A 216 -8.10 -16.14 1.94
CA ALA A 216 -9.00 -15.08 2.35
C ALA A 216 -10.45 -15.53 2.36
N ARG A 217 -10.88 -16.17 1.27
CA ARG A 217 -12.24 -16.70 1.14
C ARG A 217 -12.52 -17.82 2.14
N ALA A 218 -11.55 -18.72 2.36
CA ALA A 218 -11.70 -19.85 3.26
C ALA A 218 -11.77 -19.45 4.74
N LYS A 219 -11.17 -18.31 5.12
CA LYS A 219 -11.02 -17.85 6.51
C LYS A 219 -11.92 -16.68 6.88
N GLY A 220 -12.71 -16.15 5.94
CA GLY A 220 -13.52 -14.96 6.17
C GLY A 220 -12.64 -13.77 6.59
N ILE A 221 -11.72 -13.38 5.71
CA ILE A 221 -10.95 -12.14 5.81
C ILE A 221 -10.99 -11.40 4.47
N SER A 222 -10.62 -10.12 4.47
CA SER A 222 -10.58 -9.30 3.25
C SER A 222 -9.72 -9.98 2.19
N LYS A 223 -10.16 -9.99 0.92
CA LYS A 223 -9.31 -10.46 -0.18
C LYS A 223 -8.08 -9.58 -0.36
N LYS A 224 -8.15 -8.34 0.13
CA LYS A 224 -7.10 -7.32 0.01
C LYS A 224 -6.11 -7.28 1.18
N TYR A 225 -6.24 -8.15 2.17
CA TYR A 225 -5.37 -8.18 3.36
C TYR A 225 -3.86 -8.28 3.03
N ALA A 226 -3.51 -8.93 1.92
CA ALA A 226 -2.12 -9.11 1.50
C ALA A 226 -1.64 -8.01 0.54
N SER A 227 -2.55 -7.16 0.06
CA SER A 227 -2.26 -6.07 -0.90
C SER A 227 -2.03 -4.73 -0.22
N SER A 228 -2.52 -4.54 1.02
CA SER A 228 -2.51 -3.25 1.69
C SER A 228 -2.73 -3.40 3.21
N GLY A 229 -2.57 -2.30 3.94
CA GLY A 229 -2.82 -2.20 5.38
C GLY A 229 -1.58 -2.37 6.24
N TRP A 230 -1.62 -1.77 7.43
CA TRP A 230 -0.56 -1.78 8.44
C TRP A 230 0.05 -3.17 8.63
N ALA A 231 -0.79 -4.19 8.76
CA ALA A 231 -0.39 -5.55 9.04
C ALA A 231 0.53 -6.17 7.98
N ALA A 232 0.33 -5.83 6.71
CA ALA A 232 0.94 -6.53 5.58
C ALA A 232 2.40 -6.11 5.36
N PHE A 233 2.71 -4.83 5.55
CA PHE A 233 4.01 -4.27 5.16
C PHE A 233 4.65 -3.40 6.25
N GLU A 234 3.99 -2.33 6.67
CA GLU A 234 4.61 -1.34 7.56
C GLU A 234 4.86 -1.91 8.96
N ARG A 235 3.92 -2.72 9.48
CA ARG A 235 4.05 -3.37 10.79
C ARG A 235 5.30 -4.27 10.89
N PRO A 236 5.49 -5.30 10.05
CA PRO A 236 6.68 -6.15 10.17
C PRO A 236 8.00 -5.36 10.02
N PHE A 237 8.01 -4.30 9.20
CA PHE A 237 9.18 -3.43 9.06
C PHE A 237 9.42 -2.59 10.32
N ALA A 238 8.36 -2.02 10.92
CA ALA A 238 8.44 -1.27 12.17
C ALA A 238 8.92 -2.15 13.33
N LEU A 239 8.40 -3.38 13.45
CA LEU A 239 8.86 -4.36 14.45
C LEU A 239 10.34 -4.73 14.24
N TRP A 240 10.78 -4.84 13.00
CA TRP A 240 12.18 -5.04 12.68
C TRP A 240 13.02 -3.84 13.13
N CYS A 241 12.60 -2.60 12.83
CA CYS A 241 13.30 -1.38 13.26
C CYS A 241 13.44 -1.32 14.78
N GLU A 242 12.34 -1.53 15.52
CA GLU A 242 12.36 -1.56 17.00
C GLU A 242 13.32 -2.64 17.53
N GLY A 243 13.31 -3.84 16.92
CA GLY A 243 14.23 -4.93 17.27
C GLY A 243 15.71 -4.63 16.95
N GLN A 244 15.99 -3.70 16.04
CA GLN A 244 17.34 -3.23 15.71
C GLN A 244 17.75 -1.97 16.49
N GLY A 245 16.89 -1.46 17.38
CA GLY A 245 17.12 -0.21 18.11
C GLY A 245 17.03 1.04 17.23
N ILE A 246 16.26 0.99 16.14
CA ILE A 246 15.99 2.12 15.26
C ILE A 246 14.63 2.70 15.69
N ASP A 247 14.67 3.86 16.36
CA ASP A 247 13.46 4.58 16.74
C ASP A 247 12.75 5.18 15.52
N LEU A 248 11.43 5.11 15.53
CA LEU A 248 10.53 5.65 14.50
C LEU A 248 9.49 6.59 15.12
N ASP A 249 9.27 7.72 14.45
CA ASP A 249 8.02 8.49 14.55
C ASP A 249 7.14 8.15 13.34
N TYR A 250 5.84 8.47 13.42
CA TYR A 250 4.86 8.09 12.41
C TYR A 250 4.04 9.29 11.94
N THR A 251 3.78 9.32 10.63
CA THR A 251 2.83 10.24 10.01
C THR A 251 2.05 9.51 8.90
N THR A 252 0.99 10.13 8.40
CA THR A 252 0.19 9.57 7.31
C THR A 252 0.35 10.37 6.03
N GLN A 253 0.05 9.76 4.88
CA GLN A 253 -0.11 10.51 3.63
C GLN A 253 -1.18 11.62 3.75
N HIS A 254 -2.22 11.45 4.58
CA HIS A 254 -3.24 12.48 4.81
C HIS A 254 -2.67 13.70 5.55
N ASP A 255 -1.76 13.47 6.51
CA ASP A 255 -1.01 14.57 7.15
C ASP A 255 -0.10 15.27 6.14
N LEU A 256 0.61 14.48 5.32
CA LEU A 256 1.45 15.02 4.24
C LEU A 256 0.63 15.81 3.21
N HIS A 257 -0.59 15.40 2.89
CA HIS A 257 -1.48 16.16 2.00
C HIS A 257 -1.83 17.52 2.60
N ARG A 258 -2.21 17.55 3.88
CA ARG A 258 -2.70 18.75 4.56
C ARG A 258 -1.60 19.75 4.90
N ASP A 259 -0.43 19.27 5.30
CA ASP A 259 0.62 20.09 5.90
C ASP A 259 1.94 20.03 5.11
N PRO A 260 2.36 21.13 4.44
CA PRO A 260 3.64 21.17 3.72
C PRO A 260 4.86 21.00 4.62
N CYS A 261 4.70 21.17 5.93
CA CYS A 261 5.75 21.01 6.93
C CYS A 261 5.71 19.64 7.63
N ALA A 262 4.87 18.69 7.18
CA ALA A 262 4.69 17.38 7.84
C ALA A 262 5.98 16.55 7.97
N LEU A 263 6.99 16.84 7.14
CA LEU A 263 8.28 16.14 7.12
C LEU A 263 9.42 16.96 7.76
N ASP A 264 9.15 18.19 8.20
CA ASP A 264 10.16 19.08 8.76
C ASP A 264 10.77 18.52 10.05
N GLY A 265 12.08 18.73 10.22
CA GLY A 265 12.84 18.26 11.38
C GLY A 265 13.33 16.81 11.29
N TYR A 266 12.90 16.05 10.27
CA TYR A 266 13.43 14.72 10.00
C TYR A 266 14.47 14.78 8.88
N ASP A 267 15.60 14.12 9.08
CA ASP A 267 16.63 13.96 8.04
C ASP A 267 16.27 12.82 7.08
N ARG A 268 15.44 11.87 7.54
CA ARG A 268 15.08 10.66 6.81
C ARG A 268 13.60 10.33 6.94
N VAL A 269 12.98 10.06 5.80
CA VAL A 269 11.61 9.54 5.71
C VAL A 269 11.68 8.11 5.18
N LEU A 270 10.84 7.25 5.71
CA LEU A 270 10.71 5.83 5.38
C LEU A 270 9.31 5.55 4.82
N ILE A 271 9.25 4.91 3.66
CA ILE A 271 8.02 4.36 3.07
C ILE A 271 8.22 2.87 2.82
N VAL A 272 7.22 2.05 3.10
CA VAL A 272 7.35 0.57 3.08
C VAL A 272 6.15 -0.06 2.39
N GLY A 273 6.41 -1.09 1.59
CA GLY A 273 5.38 -1.95 1.02
C GLY A 273 4.71 -1.34 -0.19
N HIS A 274 3.49 -0.84 0.00
CA HIS A 274 2.63 -0.50 -1.13
C HIS A 274 2.00 0.89 -0.99
N ASP A 275 2.65 1.88 -1.59
CA ASP A 275 2.23 3.29 -1.60
C ASP A 275 1.76 3.72 -3.01
N GLU A 276 0.76 3.03 -3.54
CA GLU A 276 0.28 3.22 -4.91
C GLU A 276 -0.55 4.49 -5.13
N TYR A 277 -1.29 4.94 -4.11
CA TYR A 277 -2.24 6.04 -4.24
C TYR A 277 -1.71 7.32 -3.59
N TRP A 278 -1.50 8.35 -4.41
CA TRP A 278 -0.96 9.64 -3.98
C TRP A 278 -1.78 10.80 -4.50
N THR A 279 -1.89 11.88 -3.73
CA THR A 279 -2.42 13.15 -4.22
C THR A 279 -1.30 14.00 -4.81
N TRP A 280 -1.68 15.01 -5.59
CA TRP A 280 -0.72 15.96 -6.13
C TRP A 280 0.00 16.72 -5.01
N GLU A 281 -0.74 17.14 -3.98
CA GLU A 281 -0.25 17.90 -2.84
C GLU A 281 0.77 17.08 -2.04
N MET A 282 0.54 15.78 -1.84
CA MET A 282 1.52 14.90 -1.20
C MET A 282 2.84 14.87 -1.97
N ARG A 283 2.80 14.83 -3.31
CA ARG A 283 4.01 14.87 -4.15
C ARG A 283 4.70 16.23 -4.08
N ASP A 284 3.94 17.34 -4.08
CA ASP A 284 4.50 18.69 -3.94
C ASP A 284 5.29 18.82 -2.63
N HIS A 285 4.72 18.35 -1.53
CA HIS A 285 5.35 18.46 -0.21
C HIS A 285 6.55 17.52 -0.07
N LEU A 286 6.46 16.27 -0.58
CA LEU A 286 7.58 15.35 -0.58
C LEU A 286 8.74 15.87 -1.43
N GLU A 287 8.47 16.32 -2.66
CA GLU A 287 9.49 16.87 -3.56
C GLU A 287 10.14 18.12 -2.95
N ALA A 288 9.36 19.04 -2.38
CA ALA A 288 9.90 20.23 -1.74
C ALA A 288 10.82 19.91 -0.54
N TRP A 289 10.51 18.85 0.22
CA TRP A 289 11.35 18.38 1.31
C TRP A 289 12.64 17.71 0.81
N VAL A 290 12.55 16.85 -0.22
CA VAL A 290 13.75 16.25 -0.86
C VAL A 290 14.63 17.33 -1.48
N ASP A 291 14.05 18.29 -2.19
CA ASP A 291 14.79 19.36 -2.86
C ASP A 291 15.60 20.22 -1.86
N LYS A 292 15.16 20.29 -0.59
CA LYS A 292 15.86 20.97 0.52
C LYS A 292 16.93 20.14 1.23
N GLY A 293 17.12 18.88 0.85
CA GLY A 293 18.12 17.98 1.46
C GLY A 293 17.56 16.74 2.15
N GLY A 294 16.24 16.53 2.09
CA GLY A 294 15.61 15.33 2.65
C GLY A 294 16.10 14.03 1.98
N ARG A 295 16.20 12.95 2.77
CA ARG A 295 16.59 11.62 2.30
C ARG A 295 15.44 10.62 2.43
N LEU A 296 14.87 10.20 1.32
CA LEU A 296 13.75 9.26 1.30
C LEU A 296 14.22 7.81 1.11
N ALA A 297 14.15 7.00 2.15
CA ALA A 297 14.33 5.54 2.04
C ALA A 297 12.98 4.87 1.72
N ARG A 298 12.79 4.46 0.47
CA ARG A 298 11.54 3.82 0.03
C ARG A 298 11.77 2.34 -0.26
N PHE A 299 11.21 1.49 0.58
CA PHE A 299 11.17 0.03 0.44
C PHE A 299 9.78 -0.42 -0.01
N ALA A 300 9.32 0.16 -1.12
CA ALA A 300 7.97 -0.02 -1.64
C ALA A 300 7.98 -0.11 -3.17
N GLY A 301 6.88 -0.58 -3.75
CA GLY A 301 6.66 -0.71 -5.19
C GLY A 301 5.33 -0.12 -5.65
N ASN A 302 5.10 -0.13 -6.96
CA ASN A 302 3.88 0.32 -7.62
C ASN A 302 3.49 1.79 -7.37
N PHE A 303 4.42 2.74 -7.49
CA PHE A 303 4.04 4.15 -7.40
C PHE A 303 3.29 4.59 -8.67
N PHE A 304 1.95 4.60 -8.62
CA PHE A 304 1.14 4.54 -9.84
C PHE A 304 0.00 5.54 -9.90
N TRP A 305 -0.98 5.52 -8.99
CA TRP A 305 -2.22 6.30 -9.13
C TRP A 305 -2.12 7.72 -8.57
N GLN A 306 -2.60 8.69 -9.38
CA GLN A 306 -3.03 9.98 -8.88
C GLN A 306 -4.44 9.89 -8.28
N THR A 307 -4.59 10.45 -7.09
CA THR A 307 -5.84 10.59 -6.33
C THR A 307 -6.11 12.03 -5.95
N ARG A 308 -7.32 12.29 -5.45
CA ARG A 308 -7.67 13.53 -4.76
C ARG A 308 -8.29 13.20 -3.42
N LEU A 309 -8.07 14.07 -2.43
CA LEU A 309 -8.75 14.05 -1.14
C LEU A 309 -9.72 15.24 -1.05
N SER A 310 -10.83 15.06 -0.35
CA SER A 310 -11.69 16.18 0.06
C SER A 310 -11.00 17.07 1.09
N ASP A 311 -11.45 18.31 1.25
CA ASP A 311 -10.85 19.28 2.19
C ASP A 311 -10.85 18.80 3.65
N ASP A 312 -11.87 18.04 4.03
CA ASP A 312 -11.98 17.40 5.36
C ASP A 312 -11.15 16.12 5.49
N LEU A 313 -10.48 15.71 4.41
CA LEU A 313 -9.69 14.49 4.26
C LEU A 313 -10.49 13.19 4.35
N LEU A 314 -11.83 13.23 4.40
CA LEU A 314 -12.67 12.06 4.68
C LEU A 314 -13.04 11.24 3.44
N THR A 315 -12.83 11.79 2.24
CA THR A 315 -13.16 11.13 0.97
C THR A 315 -11.96 11.10 0.05
N GLN A 316 -11.56 9.90 -0.37
CA GLN A 316 -10.57 9.70 -1.43
C GLN A 316 -11.26 9.43 -2.76
N THR A 317 -10.78 10.11 -3.81
CA THR A 317 -11.31 10.00 -5.18
C THR A 317 -10.26 9.46 -6.14
N CYS A 318 -10.61 8.42 -6.90
CA CYS A 318 -9.82 7.87 -8.00
C CYS A 318 -10.72 7.20 -9.06
N PHE A 319 -10.75 7.74 -10.28
CA PHE A 319 -11.52 7.17 -11.39
C PHE A 319 -10.74 6.14 -12.21
N LYS A 320 -9.42 6.03 -12.01
CA LYS A 320 -8.56 5.00 -12.61
C LYS A 320 -8.70 4.92 -14.13
N THR A 321 -8.92 3.72 -14.67
CA THR A 321 -9.04 3.47 -16.12
C THR A 321 -10.27 4.10 -16.75
N THR A 322 -11.25 4.58 -15.97
CA THR A 322 -12.41 5.34 -16.48
C THR A 322 -12.23 6.85 -16.39
N ALA A 323 -11.10 7.34 -15.89
CA ALA A 323 -10.92 8.75 -15.57
C ALA A 323 -11.08 9.69 -16.77
N GLU A 324 -10.65 9.31 -17.98
CA GLU A 324 -10.83 10.16 -19.17
C GLU A 324 -12.30 10.46 -19.50
N THR A 325 -13.22 9.57 -19.14
CA THR A 325 -14.64 9.69 -19.47
C THR A 325 -15.50 10.11 -18.28
N ALA A 326 -15.14 9.67 -17.07
CA ALA A 326 -15.96 9.82 -15.88
C ALA A 326 -15.44 10.88 -14.89
N ASP A 327 -14.14 11.22 -14.92
CA ASP A 327 -13.57 12.17 -13.98
C ASP A 327 -14.01 13.61 -14.34
N PRO A 328 -14.65 14.35 -13.42
CA PRO A 328 -14.99 15.77 -13.66
C PRO A 328 -13.77 16.65 -13.99
N MET A 329 -12.55 16.19 -13.66
CA MET A 329 -11.30 16.87 -13.94
C MET A 329 -10.52 16.28 -15.14
N ALA A 330 -11.17 15.50 -16.00
CA ALA A 330 -10.51 14.75 -17.08
C ALA A 330 -9.63 15.61 -18.03
N GLY A 331 -10.01 16.87 -18.25
CA GLY A 331 -9.27 17.82 -19.08
C GLY A 331 -8.14 18.57 -18.37
N SER A 332 -7.67 18.11 -17.22
CA SER A 332 -6.64 18.79 -16.41
C SER A 332 -5.55 17.83 -15.92
N ASN A 333 -4.46 18.40 -15.42
CA ASN A 333 -3.39 17.65 -14.76
C ASN A 333 -3.80 16.97 -13.44
N ARG A 334 -5.02 17.25 -12.95
CA ARG A 334 -5.61 16.64 -11.76
C ARG A 334 -6.46 15.40 -12.08
N LEU A 335 -6.44 14.91 -13.32
CA LEU A 335 -7.03 13.62 -13.72
C LEU A 335 -6.58 12.50 -12.77
N THR A 336 -7.52 11.76 -12.19
CA THR A 336 -7.20 10.64 -11.29
C THR A 336 -6.96 9.32 -12.03
N SER A 337 -5.97 9.35 -12.92
CA SER A 337 -5.38 8.20 -13.59
C SER A 337 -3.95 7.98 -13.08
N TYR A 338 -3.15 7.13 -13.72
CA TYR A 338 -1.76 6.94 -13.30
C TYR A 338 -0.89 8.16 -13.60
N TRP A 339 0.18 8.33 -12.83
CA TRP A 339 1.08 9.48 -12.90
C TRP A 339 1.76 9.67 -14.25
N ASP A 340 2.05 8.56 -14.94
CA ASP A 340 2.67 8.59 -16.28
C ASP A 340 1.66 8.84 -17.40
N HIS A 341 0.37 8.98 -17.08
CA HIS A 341 -0.64 9.34 -18.06
C HIS A 341 -0.30 10.73 -18.66
N PRO A 342 -0.26 10.88 -20.00
CA PRO A 342 0.20 12.13 -20.62
C PRO A 342 -0.56 13.38 -20.17
N ALA A 343 -1.87 13.26 -19.90
CA ALA A 343 -2.70 14.37 -19.42
C ALA A 343 -2.34 14.85 -18.01
N VAL A 344 -1.72 14.00 -17.17
CA VAL A 344 -1.27 14.37 -15.81
C VAL A 344 -0.03 15.25 -15.89
N GLY A 345 0.85 15.01 -16.87
CA GLY A 345 2.03 15.84 -17.12
C GLY A 345 3.06 15.87 -15.98
N ARG A 346 3.04 14.85 -15.11
CA ARG A 346 3.94 14.72 -13.96
C ARG A 346 4.33 13.24 -13.76
N PRO A 347 5.24 12.69 -14.58
CA PRO A 347 5.58 11.26 -14.53
C PRO A 347 6.09 10.85 -13.15
N ALA A 348 5.86 9.59 -12.78
CA ALA A 348 6.20 9.05 -11.46
C ALA A 348 7.70 9.15 -11.15
N VAL A 349 8.53 8.89 -12.16
CA VAL A 349 10.01 8.97 -12.06
C VAL A 349 10.52 10.35 -11.65
N ALA A 350 9.76 11.42 -11.91
CA ALA A 350 10.17 12.78 -11.52
C ALA A 350 10.29 12.91 -10.00
N THR A 351 9.47 12.17 -9.23
CA THR A 351 9.49 12.17 -7.75
C THR A 351 10.37 11.08 -7.20
N LEU A 352 10.18 9.83 -7.64
CA LEU A 352 10.77 8.66 -7.00
C LEU A 352 11.90 7.99 -7.78
N GLY A 353 12.27 8.55 -8.93
CA GLY A 353 13.29 8.00 -9.83
C GLY A 353 12.85 6.75 -10.61
N LEU A 354 11.83 6.04 -10.14
CA LEU A 354 11.27 4.83 -10.73
C LEU A 354 9.74 4.95 -10.83
N THR A 355 9.11 4.08 -11.61
CA THR A 355 7.65 4.04 -11.82
C THR A 355 7.11 2.62 -11.94
N GLY A 356 5.89 2.39 -11.45
CA GLY A 356 5.15 1.16 -11.65
C GLY A 356 4.83 0.89 -13.12
N SER A 357 4.70 1.93 -13.96
CA SER A 357 4.43 1.77 -15.41
C SER A 357 5.56 1.07 -16.18
N ALA A 358 6.78 1.07 -15.63
CA ALA A 358 7.95 0.44 -16.24
C ALA A 358 8.20 -0.99 -15.71
N GLY A 359 7.39 -1.45 -14.77
CA GLY A 359 7.35 -2.84 -14.32
C GLY A 359 6.37 -2.99 -13.19
N VAL A 360 5.20 -3.56 -13.48
CA VAL A 360 4.13 -3.69 -12.47
C VAL A 360 4.35 -4.96 -11.66
N TYR A 361 4.41 -6.15 -12.28
CA TYR A 361 4.34 -7.40 -11.52
C TYR A 361 5.59 -8.28 -11.59
N ALA A 362 5.88 -8.93 -10.46
CA ALA A 362 6.84 -10.01 -10.34
C ALA A 362 6.39 -11.05 -9.32
N GLY A 363 6.62 -12.34 -9.58
CA GLY A 363 6.24 -13.38 -8.61
C GLY A 363 4.73 -13.55 -8.42
N TRP A 364 3.87 -12.92 -9.22
CA TRP A 364 2.41 -12.95 -9.08
C TRP A 364 1.75 -13.45 -10.37
N SER A 365 0.79 -14.39 -10.25
CA SER A 365 0.21 -15.09 -11.39
C SER A 365 1.27 -15.74 -12.31
N ARG A 366 1.31 -15.37 -13.60
CA ARG A 366 2.39 -15.69 -14.56
C ARG A 366 3.32 -14.51 -14.85
N CYS A 367 3.17 -13.41 -14.13
CA CYS A 367 4.02 -12.25 -14.33
C CYS A 367 5.38 -12.47 -13.64
N ALA A 368 6.37 -12.86 -14.44
CA ALA A 368 7.72 -13.21 -13.97
C ALA A 368 7.70 -14.17 -12.75
N ALA A 369 6.74 -15.09 -12.70
CA ALA A 369 6.47 -15.91 -11.51
C ALA A 369 7.63 -16.84 -11.13
N HIS A 370 8.38 -17.29 -12.14
CA HIS A 370 9.60 -18.10 -11.98
C HIS A 370 10.88 -17.27 -12.20
N GLY A 371 10.80 -15.96 -11.98
CA GLY A 371 11.93 -15.05 -12.08
C GLY A 371 12.94 -15.23 -10.95
N SER A 372 13.88 -14.28 -10.83
CA SER A 372 14.96 -14.31 -9.85
C SER A 372 14.51 -14.31 -8.39
N GLY A 373 13.33 -13.74 -8.10
CA GLY A 373 12.83 -13.53 -6.73
C GLY A 373 13.65 -12.50 -5.94
N GLY A 374 14.66 -11.87 -6.54
CA GLY A 374 15.51 -10.87 -5.90
C GLY A 374 16.09 -9.91 -6.93
N PHE A 375 16.93 -8.97 -6.49
CA PHE A 375 17.59 -8.02 -7.39
C PHE A 375 18.96 -8.54 -7.82
N ALA A 376 19.19 -8.70 -9.13
CA ALA A 376 20.55 -8.94 -9.62
C ALA A 376 21.37 -7.66 -9.45
N ILE A 377 22.53 -7.77 -8.81
CA ILE A 377 23.36 -6.63 -8.42
C ILE A 377 24.30 -6.25 -9.56
N TYR A 378 24.29 -4.98 -9.96
CA TYR A 378 25.16 -4.44 -11.00
C TYR A 378 26.22 -3.50 -10.45
N ARG A 379 26.00 -2.91 -9.27
CA ARG A 379 26.95 -1.97 -8.63
C ARG A 379 27.20 -2.39 -7.18
N PRO A 380 27.99 -3.46 -6.94
CA PRO A 380 28.27 -3.94 -5.58
C PRO A 380 29.09 -2.94 -4.75
N ASP A 381 29.83 -2.02 -5.39
CA ASP A 381 30.61 -0.98 -4.72
C ASP A 381 29.75 0.25 -4.30
N HIS A 382 28.47 0.28 -4.67
CA HIS A 382 27.56 1.35 -4.26
C HIS A 382 27.42 1.39 -2.74
N TRP A 383 27.30 2.59 -2.15
CA TRP A 383 27.31 2.77 -0.70
C TRP A 383 26.23 1.93 0.02
N SER A 384 25.07 1.73 -0.61
CA SER A 384 23.96 0.94 -0.06
C SER A 384 24.28 -0.55 0.08
N MET A 385 25.26 -1.03 -0.71
CA MET A 385 25.69 -2.43 -0.75
C MET A 385 26.89 -2.69 0.16
N ARG A 386 27.38 -1.67 0.87
CA ARG A 386 28.52 -1.78 1.78
C ARG A 386 28.32 -2.94 2.74
N GLU A 387 29.35 -3.77 2.85
CA GLU A 387 29.40 -4.95 3.72
C GLU A 387 28.34 -6.01 3.42
N SER A 388 27.54 -5.90 2.34
CA SER A 388 26.56 -6.93 1.96
C SER A 388 27.22 -8.28 1.63
N GLY A 389 28.48 -8.24 1.16
CA GLY A 389 29.19 -9.43 0.67
C GLY A 389 28.75 -9.88 -0.73
N LEU A 390 27.83 -9.16 -1.37
CA LEU A 390 27.37 -9.44 -2.72
C LEU A 390 28.31 -8.81 -3.76
N GLY A 391 28.60 -9.55 -4.82
CA GLY A 391 29.33 -9.11 -5.99
C GLY A 391 28.44 -8.77 -7.19
N TYR A 392 29.07 -8.38 -8.28
CA TYR A 392 28.40 -8.17 -9.57
C TYR A 392 27.79 -9.48 -10.06
N GLY A 393 26.48 -9.47 -10.36
CA GLY A 393 25.70 -10.61 -10.82
C GLY A 393 25.07 -11.46 -9.71
N ASP A 394 25.44 -11.26 -8.44
CA ASP A 394 24.77 -11.92 -7.32
C ASP A 394 23.34 -11.39 -7.14
N VAL A 395 22.47 -12.19 -6.51
CA VAL A 395 21.05 -11.85 -6.35
C VAL A 395 20.72 -11.59 -4.88
N LEU A 396 20.33 -10.36 -4.56
CA LEU A 396 19.88 -9.97 -3.23
C LEU A 396 18.47 -10.51 -2.97
N GLY A 397 18.31 -11.29 -1.89
CA GLY A 397 17.00 -11.66 -1.32
C GLY A 397 16.16 -12.65 -2.13
N ALA A 398 16.77 -13.40 -3.05
CA ALA A 398 16.08 -14.40 -3.89
C ALA A 398 15.29 -15.44 -3.07
N ALA A 399 15.90 -15.96 -2.00
CA ALA A 399 15.29 -16.97 -1.14
C ALA A 399 14.05 -16.42 -0.39
N ALA A 400 14.14 -15.16 0.05
CA ALA A 400 13.05 -14.47 0.72
C ALA A 400 11.99 -13.89 -0.24
N LYS A 401 12.25 -13.93 -1.55
CA LYS A 401 11.38 -13.38 -2.61
C LYS A 401 11.11 -11.88 -2.46
N ILE A 402 12.16 -11.10 -2.15
CA ILE A 402 12.03 -9.66 -1.93
C ILE A 402 11.67 -8.86 -3.18
N PHE A 403 11.85 -9.45 -4.36
CA PHE A 403 11.42 -8.90 -5.64
C PHE A 403 10.11 -9.59 -6.01
N GLY A 404 8.99 -8.98 -5.65
CA GLY A 404 7.71 -9.65 -5.80
C GLY A 404 6.48 -8.81 -5.52
N TYR A 405 5.34 -9.41 -5.87
CA TYR A 405 4.03 -8.78 -5.99
C TYR A 405 4.05 -7.67 -7.02
N GLU A 406 4.46 -6.48 -6.61
CA GLU A 406 4.64 -5.34 -7.50
C GLU A 406 6.00 -4.66 -7.27
N VAL A 407 6.53 -4.09 -8.34
CA VAL A 407 7.85 -3.45 -8.39
C VAL A 407 7.77 -2.08 -9.05
N ASP A 408 8.86 -1.30 -9.02
CA ASP A 408 8.99 -0.08 -9.81
C ASP A 408 10.25 -0.17 -10.67
N GLY A 409 10.14 0.24 -11.93
CA GLY A 409 11.20 0.19 -12.91
C GLY A 409 11.50 1.53 -13.55
N ILE A 410 12.31 1.49 -14.60
CA ILE A 410 12.53 2.61 -15.52
C ILE A 410 12.94 2.08 -16.89
N ASP A 411 12.72 2.83 -17.96
CA ASP A 411 13.37 2.53 -19.24
C ASP A 411 14.88 2.73 -19.11
N TYR A 412 15.68 1.81 -19.64
CA TYR A 412 17.13 1.77 -19.41
C TYR A 412 17.91 1.24 -20.61
N THR A 413 19.18 1.62 -20.67
CA THR A 413 20.17 1.08 -21.62
C THR A 413 21.26 0.34 -20.86
N MET A 414 21.98 -0.54 -21.56
CA MET A 414 23.13 -1.25 -21.03
C MET A 414 24.40 -0.76 -21.72
N THR A 415 25.36 -0.25 -20.95
CA THR A 415 26.67 0.15 -21.46
C THR A 415 27.75 -0.55 -20.65
N HIS A 416 28.58 -1.35 -21.33
CA HIS A 416 29.71 -2.07 -20.73
C HIS A 416 29.31 -2.95 -19.53
N GLY A 417 28.11 -3.56 -19.60
CA GLY A 417 27.59 -4.44 -18.55
C GLY A 417 26.85 -3.71 -17.42
N LEU A 418 26.76 -2.38 -17.43
CA LEU A 418 26.03 -1.62 -16.41
C LEU A 418 24.73 -1.02 -16.97
N PRO A 419 23.64 -1.02 -16.18
CA PRO A 419 22.39 -0.38 -16.53
C PRO A 419 22.43 1.12 -16.24
N PHE A 420 21.85 1.92 -17.14
CA PHE A 420 21.70 3.36 -17.04
C PHE A 420 20.29 3.75 -17.47
N ALA A 421 19.66 4.71 -16.79
CA ALA A 421 18.38 5.25 -17.23
C ALA A 421 18.47 5.71 -18.69
N ALA A 422 17.44 5.41 -19.48
CA ALA A 422 17.34 5.90 -20.85
C ALA A 422 17.11 7.42 -20.87
N GLU A 423 17.47 8.05 -21.98
CA GLU A 423 17.14 9.46 -22.21
C GLU A 423 15.63 9.66 -22.30
N GLY A 424 15.14 10.84 -21.89
CA GLY A 424 13.72 11.21 -22.05
C GLY A 424 12.75 10.51 -21.09
N THR A 425 13.24 9.85 -20.04
CA THR A 425 12.41 9.18 -19.03
C THR A 425 11.56 10.14 -18.18
N GLY A 426 11.96 11.41 -18.06
CA GLY A 426 11.28 12.41 -17.23
C GLY A 426 11.92 12.65 -15.86
N LEU A 427 13.06 11.99 -15.58
CA LEU A 427 13.90 12.28 -14.42
C LEU A 427 14.26 13.77 -14.32
N GLN A 428 14.32 14.30 -13.10
CA GLN A 428 14.71 15.68 -12.80
C GLN A 428 16.10 15.77 -12.15
N GLY A 429 16.88 14.68 -12.22
CA GLY A 429 18.18 14.53 -11.61
C GLY A 429 18.80 13.18 -11.93
N ASP A 430 19.94 12.87 -11.32
CA ASP A 430 20.73 11.68 -11.66
C ASP A 430 20.17 10.41 -11.00
N LEU A 431 20.05 9.33 -11.77
CA LEU A 431 19.65 8.01 -11.27
C LEU A 431 20.78 6.99 -11.44
N THR A 432 21.17 6.36 -10.34
CA THR A 432 22.11 5.23 -10.31
C THR A 432 21.36 3.94 -10.00
N ILE A 433 21.23 3.06 -10.99
CA ILE A 433 20.61 1.74 -10.82
C ILE A 433 21.61 0.81 -10.12
N VAL A 434 21.31 0.35 -8.91
CA VAL A 434 22.21 -0.51 -8.12
C VAL A 434 21.99 -1.99 -8.46
N GLY A 435 20.73 -2.39 -8.56
CA GLY A 435 20.32 -3.73 -8.96
C GLY A 435 19.01 -3.69 -9.74
N LEU A 436 18.79 -4.66 -10.61
CA LEU A 436 17.54 -4.79 -11.37
C LEU A 436 17.24 -6.25 -11.67
N SER A 437 15.96 -6.56 -11.88
CA SER A 437 15.48 -7.84 -12.40
C SER A 437 14.30 -7.62 -13.35
N PRO A 438 14.07 -8.51 -14.33
CA PRO A 438 12.91 -8.40 -15.21
C PRO A 438 11.58 -8.51 -14.47
N ALA A 439 10.61 -7.70 -14.88
CA ALA A 439 9.22 -7.71 -14.42
C ALA A 439 8.29 -7.58 -15.63
N THR A 440 6.99 -7.77 -15.45
CA THR A 440 6.06 -7.68 -16.57
C THR A 440 4.66 -7.27 -16.13
N THR A 441 3.96 -6.56 -17.00
CA THR A 441 2.53 -6.19 -16.84
C THR A 441 1.61 -7.19 -17.53
N LEU A 442 2.18 -8.27 -18.10
CA LEU A 442 1.47 -9.29 -18.85
C LEU A 442 1.62 -10.65 -18.17
N SER A 443 0.48 -11.28 -17.86
CA SER A 443 0.46 -12.65 -17.39
C SER A 443 0.62 -13.61 -18.56
N HIS A 444 1.87 -14.02 -18.82
CA HIS A 444 2.22 -14.89 -19.94
C HIS A 444 1.50 -16.26 -19.90
N SER A 445 1.04 -16.73 -21.06
CA SER A 445 0.46 -18.07 -21.23
C SER A 445 1.03 -18.76 -22.46
N THR A 446 1.27 -20.07 -22.35
CA THR A 446 1.69 -20.93 -23.48
C THR A 446 0.50 -21.61 -24.17
N GLY A 447 -0.69 -21.54 -23.58
CA GLY A 447 -1.93 -22.00 -24.20
C GLY A 447 -3.14 -21.88 -23.27
N PRO A 448 -4.30 -22.44 -23.65
CA PRO A 448 -5.51 -22.40 -22.83
C PRO A 448 -5.36 -23.01 -21.42
N GLN A 449 -4.42 -23.95 -21.24
CA GLN A 449 -4.18 -24.70 -20.00
C GLN A 449 -3.54 -23.88 -18.88
N ASP A 450 -2.76 -22.85 -19.21
CA ASP A 450 -2.02 -22.01 -18.26
C ASP A 450 -2.40 -20.53 -18.34
N ARG A 451 -3.42 -20.21 -19.15
CA ARG A 451 -3.97 -18.86 -19.29
C ARG A 451 -4.58 -18.38 -17.98
N ASP A 452 -4.11 -17.22 -17.53
CA ASP A 452 -4.74 -16.44 -16.49
C ASP A 452 -5.84 -15.55 -17.07
N ARG A 453 -6.97 -15.47 -16.37
CA ARG A 453 -8.08 -14.57 -16.72
C ARG A 453 -8.25 -13.43 -15.73
N PHE A 454 -7.47 -13.43 -14.65
CA PHE A 454 -7.53 -12.39 -13.65
C PHE A 454 -6.59 -11.22 -14.01
N ILE A 455 -5.28 -11.46 -14.14
CA ILE A 455 -4.35 -10.41 -14.59
C ILE A 455 -4.38 -10.31 -16.13
N GLY A 456 -4.22 -11.46 -16.81
CA GLY A 456 -4.33 -11.51 -18.27
C GLY A 456 -3.39 -10.52 -18.97
N ALA A 457 -3.92 -9.74 -19.91
CA ALA A 457 -3.19 -8.75 -20.70
C ALA A 457 -3.69 -7.31 -20.52
N GLU A 458 -4.75 -7.09 -19.72
CA GLU A 458 -5.49 -5.83 -19.69
C GLU A 458 -4.61 -4.64 -19.28
N ASP A 459 -3.75 -4.81 -18.27
CA ASP A 459 -2.83 -3.75 -17.83
C ASP A 459 -1.80 -3.40 -18.91
N ALA A 460 -1.26 -4.41 -19.62
CA ALA A 460 -0.33 -4.18 -20.72
C ALA A 460 -1.01 -3.49 -21.91
N GLU A 461 -2.28 -3.81 -22.18
CA GLU A 461 -3.07 -3.19 -23.24
C GLU A 461 -3.44 -1.73 -22.92
N ASP A 462 -3.83 -1.41 -21.68
CA ASP A 462 -4.11 -0.03 -21.29
C ASP A 462 -2.84 0.83 -21.33
N LEU A 463 -1.71 0.34 -20.79
CA LEU A 463 -0.43 1.04 -20.90
C LEU A 463 -0.03 1.24 -22.37
N ALA A 464 -0.22 0.24 -23.23
CA ALA A 464 0.02 0.36 -24.65
C ALA A 464 -0.83 1.45 -25.31
N LEU A 465 -2.12 1.50 -24.96
CA LEU A 465 -3.06 2.50 -25.46
C LEU A 465 -2.63 3.92 -25.06
N ARG A 466 -2.36 4.18 -23.77
CA ARG A 466 -2.09 5.55 -23.31
C ARG A 466 -0.66 6.02 -23.53
N LEU A 467 0.33 5.14 -23.38
CA LEU A 467 1.75 5.52 -23.45
C LEU A 467 2.34 5.37 -24.86
N TYR A 468 1.82 4.44 -25.65
CA TYR A 468 2.36 4.12 -26.98
C TYR A 468 1.35 4.33 -28.11
N GLY A 469 0.20 4.94 -27.83
CA GLY A 469 -0.74 5.44 -28.83
C GLY A 469 -1.64 4.38 -29.47
N GLY A 470 -1.71 3.17 -28.91
CA GLY A 470 -2.65 2.16 -29.39
C GLY A 470 -2.36 0.73 -28.94
N VAL A 471 -3.38 -0.12 -29.02
CA VAL A 471 -3.27 -1.56 -28.71
C VAL A 471 -2.82 -2.33 -29.96
N THR A 472 -1.54 -2.22 -30.30
CA THR A 472 -0.90 -3.00 -31.37
C THR A 472 0.04 -4.04 -30.78
N PRO A 473 0.37 -5.14 -31.50
CA PRO A 473 1.32 -6.14 -30.99
C PRO A 473 2.68 -5.56 -30.59
N GLU A 474 3.15 -4.53 -31.31
CA GLU A 474 4.40 -3.84 -30.99
C GLU A 474 4.28 -3.02 -29.70
N ALA A 475 3.21 -2.22 -29.57
CA ALA A 475 2.96 -1.39 -28.40
C ALA A 475 2.74 -2.23 -27.13
N VAL A 476 1.93 -3.30 -27.21
CA VAL A 476 1.73 -4.25 -26.10
C VAL A 476 3.02 -4.98 -25.77
N GLY A 477 3.81 -5.36 -26.78
CA GLY A 477 5.15 -5.91 -26.57
C GLY A 477 6.04 -4.96 -25.76
N ARG A 478 6.01 -3.66 -26.08
CA ARG A 478 6.78 -2.64 -25.37
C ARG A 478 6.25 -2.43 -23.94
N ALA A 479 4.94 -2.31 -23.75
CA ALA A 479 4.31 -2.12 -22.44
C ALA A 479 4.46 -3.32 -21.50
N SER A 480 4.52 -4.54 -22.05
CA SER A 480 4.60 -5.77 -21.26
C SER A 480 5.99 -6.09 -20.73
N ARG A 481 7.08 -5.65 -21.39
CA ARG A 481 8.46 -5.99 -21.02
C ARG A 481 9.02 -4.91 -20.10
N GLY A 482 8.91 -5.13 -18.80
CA GLY A 482 9.37 -4.21 -17.78
C GLY A 482 10.56 -4.72 -16.95
N ASN A 483 10.84 -4.00 -15.88
CA ASN A 483 11.84 -4.32 -14.89
C ASN A 483 11.42 -3.79 -13.52
N GLY A 484 12.01 -4.33 -12.46
CA GLY A 484 12.04 -3.66 -11.16
C GLY A 484 13.48 -3.31 -10.82
N CYS A 485 13.69 -2.11 -10.29
CA CYS A 485 14.99 -1.55 -9.99
C CYS A 485 15.13 -1.21 -8.50
N MET A 486 16.32 -1.43 -7.97
CA MET A 486 16.80 -0.78 -6.75
C MET A 486 17.77 0.31 -7.16
N ALA A 487 17.48 1.57 -6.86
CA ALA A 487 18.22 2.71 -7.37
C ALA A 487 18.37 3.87 -6.37
N GLU A 488 19.46 4.62 -6.51
CA GLU A 488 19.61 5.95 -5.90
C GLU A 488 19.25 7.02 -6.92
N TYR A 489 18.32 7.90 -6.57
CA TYR A 489 17.91 9.06 -7.35
C TYR A 489 18.28 10.34 -6.60
N ARG A 490 19.12 11.19 -7.18
CA ARG A 490 19.53 12.46 -6.59
C ARG A 490 18.74 13.59 -7.21
N ARG A 491 18.09 14.39 -6.36
CA ARG A 491 17.22 15.50 -6.78
C ARG A 491 17.35 16.66 -5.80
N GLY A 492 17.54 17.87 -6.35
CA GLY A 492 17.81 19.07 -5.55
C GLY A 492 19.04 18.86 -4.65
N ALA A 493 18.92 19.20 -3.38
CA ALA A 493 19.96 18.93 -2.38
C ALA A 493 19.84 17.56 -1.69
N GLY A 494 18.78 16.81 -1.96
CA GLY A 494 18.47 15.53 -1.31
C GLY A 494 18.55 14.33 -2.24
N ALA A 495 17.98 13.22 -1.79
CA ALA A 495 17.99 11.98 -2.54
C ALA A 495 16.86 11.03 -2.14
N VAL A 496 16.52 10.14 -3.06
CA VAL A 496 15.64 8.99 -2.86
C VAL A 496 16.43 7.71 -3.08
N PHE A 497 16.44 6.82 -2.11
CA PHE A 497 16.84 5.43 -2.32
C PHE A 497 15.57 4.62 -2.48
N ASN A 498 15.30 4.21 -3.72
CA ASN A 498 14.10 3.47 -4.05
C ASN A 498 14.47 2.00 -4.27
N ALA A 499 14.03 1.12 -3.37
CA ALA A 499 14.22 -0.32 -3.49
C ALA A 499 13.19 -0.98 -4.43
N GLY A 500 12.16 -0.25 -4.86
CA GLY A 500 11.30 -0.61 -5.98
C GLY A 500 10.59 -1.97 -5.86
N SER A 501 10.19 -2.40 -4.67
CA SER A 501 9.36 -3.60 -4.49
C SER A 501 8.50 -3.58 -3.24
N CYS A 502 7.26 -4.04 -3.37
CA CYS A 502 6.33 -4.22 -2.26
C CYS A 502 6.81 -5.29 -1.25
N GLU A 503 7.55 -6.29 -1.73
CA GLU A 503 7.90 -7.47 -0.93
C GLU A 503 9.29 -7.39 -0.32
N TRP A 504 9.94 -6.21 -0.32
CA TRP A 504 11.20 -6.02 0.40
C TRP A 504 11.12 -6.52 1.85
N VAL A 505 9.98 -6.25 2.49
CA VAL A 505 9.71 -6.66 3.89
C VAL A 505 9.76 -8.17 4.10
N ALA A 506 9.56 -9.00 3.06
CA ALA A 506 9.66 -10.44 3.17
C ALA A 506 11.06 -10.88 3.64
N GLY A 507 12.12 -10.17 3.24
CA GLY A 507 13.48 -10.43 3.74
C GLY A 507 13.66 -10.11 5.21
N LEU A 508 12.96 -9.10 5.74
CA LEU A 508 13.00 -8.77 7.17
C LEU A 508 12.19 -9.77 7.99
N ILE A 509 11.06 -10.25 7.46
CA ILE A 509 10.24 -11.29 8.08
C ILE A 509 11.01 -12.60 8.20
N THR A 510 11.70 -13.00 7.12
CA THR A 510 12.48 -14.26 7.08
C THR A 510 13.87 -14.14 7.69
N ARG A 511 14.27 -12.95 8.16
CA ARG A 511 15.60 -12.67 8.73
C ARG A 511 16.74 -12.97 7.75
N ASP A 512 16.55 -12.62 6.47
CA ASP A 512 17.61 -12.67 5.47
C ASP A 512 18.71 -11.67 5.85
N ALA A 513 19.85 -12.18 6.30
CA ALA A 513 20.94 -11.40 6.87
C ALA A 513 21.48 -10.32 5.90
N THR A 514 21.47 -10.60 4.60
CA THR A 514 21.97 -9.66 3.60
C THR A 514 20.96 -8.55 3.36
N VAL A 515 19.66 -8.89 3.30
CA VAL A 515 18.59 -7.90 3.18
C VAL A 515 18.52 -7.00 4.42
N GLU A 516 18.59 -7.57 5.63
CA GLU A 516 18.64 -6.80 6.88
C GLU A 516 19.83 -5.83 6.90
N ARG A 517 21.01 -6.28 6.44
CA ARG A 517 22.21 -5.44 6.37
C ARG A 517 22.05 -4.28 5.40
N VAL A 518 21.61 -4.54 4.17
CA VAL A 518 21.38 -3.49 3.16
C VAL A 518 20.31 -2.50 3.66
N THR A 519 19.22 -2.99 4.24
CA THR A 519 18.16 -2.16 4.84
C THR A 519 18.73 -1.24 5.93
N ARG A 520 19.54 -1.79 6.85
CA ARG A 520 20.16 -1.01 7.93
C ARG A 520 21.13 0.04 7.39
N THR A 521 21.94 -0.29 6.38
CA THR A 521 22.82 0.66 5.70
C THR A 521 22.03 1.81 5.10
N ILE A 522 20.94 1.53 4.40
CA ILE A 522 20.07 2.54 3.79
C ILE A 522 19.33 3.39 4.82
N LEU A 523 19.02 2.88 6.02
CA LEU A 523 18.28 3.60 7.07
C LEU A 523 19.15 4.35 8.08
N THR A 524 20.38 3.91 8.30
CA THR A 524 21.24 4.47 9.38
C THR A 524 22.58 4.95 8.88
N GLY A 525 23.01 4.54 7.69
CA GLY A 525 24.27 4.95 7.08
C GLY A 525 24.24 6.35 6.49
N ASP A 526 25.43 6.87 6.21
CA ASP A 526 25.64 8.12 5.50
C ASP A 526 25.43 7.92 3.99
N TRP A 527 24.54 8.72 3.42
CA TRP A 527 24.33 8.77 1.98
C TRP A 527 25.44 9.67 1.41
N GLN A 528 26.21 9.12 0.47
CA GLN A 528 27.42 9.76 -0.06
C GLN A 528 27.16 10.64 -1.27
#